data_AF-A0A1E5UX71-F1
#
_entry.id   AF-A0A1E5UX71-F1
#
_cell.length_a   1.000
_cell.length_b   1.000
_cell.length_c   1.000
_cell.angle_alpha   90.00
_cell.angle_beta   90.00
_cell.angle_gamma   90.00
#
_symmetry.space_group_name_H-M   'P 1'
#
loop_
_entity.id
_entity.type
_entity.pdbx_description
1 polymer ?
#
loop_
_entity_poly.entity_id
_entity_poly.type
_entity_poly.pdbx_seq_one_letter_code
_entity_poly.pdbx_strand_id
1 'polypeptide(L)'
;LLSGLCDDVLVNILSLVLDASDAVRTGVLSRRWRRLWARVPVLRFTPWPPYRICRPYWPDDITERNERFIAFTSNVLALRAQQSRDAAIEHLEISF
;
A
#
# COMPACT_ATOMS: atom_id res chain seq x y z
N LEU A 1 0.67 -17.77 15.63
CA LEU A 1 1.60 -16.62 15.61
C LEU A 1 1.98 -16.35 14.16
N LEU A 2 1.52 -15.24 13.58
CA LEU A 2 1.83 -14.85 12.20
C LEU A 2 3.35 -14.75 11.91
N SER A 3 4.17 -14.67 12.96
CA SER A 3 5.63 -14.70 12.93
C SER A 3 6.25 -15.96 12.32
N GLY A 4 5.52 -17.08 12.29
CA GLY A 4 6.01 -18.37 11.77
C GLY A 4 5.75 -18.62 10.28
N LEU A 5 5.00 -17.74 9.59
CA LEU A 5 4.79 -17.86 8.15
C LEU A 5 6.00 -17.35 7.36
N CYS A 6 6.24 -17.90 6.17
CA CYS A 6 7.24 -17.38 5.24
C CYS A 6 6.85 -16.02 4.68
N ASP A 7 7.85 -15.22 4.31
CA ASP A 7 7.68 -13.87 3.75
C ASP A 7 6.75 -13.87 2.53
N ASP A 8 6.87 -14.85 1.64
CA ASP A 8 6.11 -14.90 0.40
C ASP A 8 4.62 -15.15 0.64
N VAL A 9 4.28 -15.93 1.68
CA VAL A 9 2.87 -16.17 2.06
C VAL A 9 2.26 -14.89 2.63
N LEU A 10 3.03 -14.15 3.43
CA LEU A 10 2.58 -12.86 3.97
C LEU A 10 2.38 -11.84 2.84
N VAL A 11 3.30 -11.79 1.87
CA VAL A 11 3.16 -10.94 0.68
C VAL A 11 1.92 -11.31 -0.13
N ASN A 12 1.62 -12.60 -0.29
CA ASN A 12 0.44 -13.07 -1.01
C ASN A 12 -0.87 -12.74 -0.26
N ILE A 13 -0.89 -12.83 1.07
CA ILE A 13 -2.06 -12.41 1.86
C ILE A 13 -2.30 -10.90 1.69
N LEU A 14 -1.24 -10.10 1.76
CA LEU A 14 -1.33 -8.65 1.59
C LEU A 14 -1.82 -8.27 0.18
N SER A 15 -1.38 -8.97 -0.87
CA SER A 15 -1.78 -8.69 -2.26
C SER A 15 -3.25 -8.99 -2.55
N LEU A 16 -3.80 -10.02 -1.89
CA LEU A 16 -5.17 -10.48 -2.13
C LEU A 16 -6.22 -9.70 -1.35
N VAL A 17 -5.91 -9.32 -0.11
CA VAL A 17 -6.91 -8.89 0.86
C VAL A 17 -6.93 -7.37 1.06
N LEU A 18 -5.81 -6.67 0.90
CA LEU A 18 -5.68 -5.29 1.36
C LEU A 18 -5.59 -4.26 0.23
N ASP A 19 -6.12 -3.08 0.52
CA ASP A 19 -5.77 -1.87 -0.22
C ASP A 19 -4.38 -1.36 0.22
N ALA A 20 -3.86 -0.36 -0.48
CA ALA A 20 -2.56 0.21 -0.20
C ALA A 20 -2.48 0.86 1.20
N SER A 21 -3.59 1.39 1.71
CA SER A 21 -3.64 2.02 3.04
C SER A 21 -3.48 0.96 4.13
N ASP A 22 -4.24 -0.11 4.02
CA ASP A 22 -4.22 -1.22 4.96
C ASP A 22 -2.90 -1.98 4.88
N ALA A 23 -2.35 -2.18 3.68
CA ALA A 23 -1.02 -2.76 3.49
C ALA A 23 0.06 -1.95 4.22
N VAL A 24 0.08 -0.62 4.07
CA VAL A 24 1.03 0.27 4.78
C VAL A 24 0.83 0.21 6.29
N ARG A 25 -0.42 0.17 6.77
CA ARG A 25 -0.73 0.06 8.21
C ARG A 25 -0.18 -1.22 8.83
N THR A 26 -0.13 -2.34 8.10
CA THR A 26 0.48 -3.56 8.61
C THR A 26 1.97 -3.40 8.95
N GLY A 27 2.64 -2.38 8.40
CA GLY A 27 4.02 -2.04 8.74
C GLY A 27 4.27 -1.72 10.21
N VAL A 28 3.23 -1.35 10.97
CA VAL A 28 3.33 -1.08 12.42
C VAL A 28 3.44 -2.38 13.25
N LEU A 29 3.00 -3.52 12.72
CA LEU A 29 3.01 -4.82 13.43
C LEU A 29 4.44 -5.27 13.77
N SER A 30 5.38 -5.12 12.85
CA SER A 30 6.81 -5.31 13.11
C SER A 30 7.68 -4.78 11.97
N ARG A 31 8.99 -4.67 12.22
CA ARG A 31 9.99 -4.30 11.18
C ARG A 31 9.94 -5.24 9.96
N ARG A 32 9.55 -6.50 10.16
CA ARG A 32 9.40 -7.50 9.09
C ARG A 32 8.24 -7.13 8.17
N TRP A 33 7.06 -6.89 8.73
CA TRP A 33 5.86 -6.45 7.99
C TRP A 33 6.09 -5.13 7.24
N ARG A 34 6.84 -4.20 7.86
CA ARG A 34 7.23 -2.94 7.23
C ARG A 34 8.01 -3.11 5.92
N ARG A 35 8.79 -4.18 5.76
CA ARG A 35 9.50 -4.48 4.51
C ARG A 35 8.66 -5.31 3.54
N LEU A 36 7.72 -6.11 4.05
CA LEU A 36 6.92 -7.01 3.23
C LEU A 36 5.86 -6.30 2.41
N TRP A 37 5.17 -5.30 2.95
CA TRP A 37 4.17 -4.56 2.17
C TRP A 37 4.81 -3.84 0.95
N ALA A 38 6.07 -3.42 1.06
CA ALA A 38 6.83 -2.84 -0.05
C ALA A 38 7.10 -3.85 -1.18
N ARG A 39 7.22 -5.16 -0.86
CA ARG A 39 7.44 -6.26 -1.81
C ARG A 39 6.16 -6.74 -2.51
N VAL A 40 4.98 -6.22 -2.14
CA VAL A 40 3.70 -6.65 -2.72
C VAL A 40 3.62 -6.26 -4.22
N PRO A 41 3.40 -7.19 -5.15
CA PRO A 41 3.45 -6.85 -6.58
C PRO A 41 2.35 -5.87 -7.00
N VAL A 42 1.18 -5.91 -6.35
CA VAL A 42 0.03 -5.08 -6.70
C VAL A 42 -0.50 -4.35 -5.46
N LEU A 43 -0.49 -3.02 -5.49
CA LEU A 43 -1.16 -2.18 -4.49
C LEU A 43 -2.45 -1.63 -5.08
N ARG A 44 -3.57 -1.85 -4.39
CA ARG A 44 -4.88 -1.33 -4.80
C ARG A 44 -5.11 0.01 -4.11
N PHE A 45 -5.35 1.07 -4.86
CA PHE A 45 -5.73 2.36 -4.29
C PHE A 45 -7.21 2.60 -4.53
N THR A 46 -8.02 2.53 -3.48
CA THR A 46 -9.43 2.92 -3.58
C THR A 46 -9.56 4.39 -3.20
N PRO A 47 -10.08 5.26 -4.09
CA PRO A 47 -10.43 6.61 -3.71
C PRO A 47 -11.44 6.53 -2.55
N TRP A 48 -11.18 7.29 -1.50
CA TRP A 48 -12.05 7.38 -0.32
C TRP A 48 -13.51 7.67 -0.75
N PRO A 49 -14.60 7.10 -0.17
CA PRO A 49 -14.70 6.02 0.82
C PRO A 49 -15.45 4.81 0.23
N PRO A 50 -15.56 3.67 0.95
CA PRO A 50 -16.82 2.94 0.81
C PRO A 50 -17.59 2.76 2.11
N TYR A 51 -16.97 2.91 3.29
CA TYR A 51 -17.68 2.66 4.56
C TYR A 51 -17.28 3.62 5.68
N ARG A 52 -17.71 4.88 5.57
CA ARG A 52 -18.10 5.70 6.72
C ARG A 52 -19.39 6.42 6.35
N ILE A 53 -20.47 5.66 6.39
CA ILE A 53 -21.83 6.21 6.40
C ILE A 53 -21.91 7.15 7.62
N CYS A 54 -22.51 8.32 7.43
CA CYS A 54 -22.63 9.46 8.35
C CYS A 54 -21.57 10.58 8.22
N ARG A 55 -21.46 11.19 7.04
CA ARG A 55 -21.51 12.67 6.98
C ARG A 55 -22.64 13.06 6.02
N PRO A 56 -23.77 13.58 6.52
CA PRO A 56 -24.80 14.12 5.67
C PRO A 56 -24.29 15.45 5.12
N TYR A 57 -24.23 15.55 3.79
CA TYR A 57 -24.08 16.78 3.03
C TYR A 57 -22.83 17.62 3.33
N TRP A 58 -21.75 17.35 2.59
CA TRP A 58 -20.66 18.30 2.42
C TRP A 58 -20.56 18.60 0.92
N PRO A 59 -20.58 19.87 0.47
CA PRO A 59 -20.05 20.20 -0.85
C PRO A 59 -18.54 20.00 -0.75
N ASP A 60 -18.09 18.75 -0.79
CA ASP A 60 -16.66 18.41 -0.79
C ASP A 60 -16.09 18.97 -2.09
N ASP A 61 -15.11 19.87 -1.98
CA ASP A 61 -14.30 20.26 -3.12
C ASP A 61 -13.59 18.99 -3.62
N ILE A 62 -14.09 18.46 -4.74
CA ILE A 62 -13.56 17.27 -5.41
C ILE A 62 -12.05 17.45 -5.67
N THR A 63 -11.61 18.68 -5.90
CA THR A 63 -10.21 19.05 -6.11
C THR A 63 -9.38 18.75 -4.87
N GLU A 64 -9.73 19.31 -3.71
CA GLU A 64 -9.02 19.09 -2.45
C GLU A 64 -8.96 17.59 -2.10
N ARG A 65 -10.06 16.88 -2.34
CA ARG A 65 -10.12 15.44 -2.11
C ARG A 65 -9.16 14.67 -3.02
N ASN A 66 -9.16 14.99 -4.31
CA ASN A 66 -8.27 14.36 -5.29
C ASN A 66 -6.82 14.68 -4.96
N GLU A 67 -6.50 15.91 -4.57
CA GLU A 67 -5.16 16.31 -4.14
C GLU A 67 -4.70 15.51 -2.92
N ARG A 68 -5.54 15.36 -1.90
CA ARG A 68 -5.23 14.53 -0.73
C ARG A 68 -5.00 13.07 -1.11
N PHE A 69 -5.81 12.54 -2.02
CA PHE A 69 -5.62 11.18 -2.53
C PHE A 69 -4.30 11.05 -3.29
N ILE A 70 -4.00 11.97 -4.20
CA ILE A 70 -2.74 12.00 -4.97
C ILE A 70 -1.53 12.12 -4.05
N ALA A 71 -1.58 13.02 -3.06
CA ALA A 71 -0.52 13.19 -2.08
C ALA A 71 -0.30 11.88 -1.29
N PHE A 72 -1.39 11.25 -0.86
CA PHE A 72 -1.34 9.94 -0.20
C PHE A 72 -0.73 8.87 -1.12
N THR A 73 -1.21 8.70 -2.36
CA THR A 73 -0.69 7.70 -3.29
C THR A 73 0.79 7.95 -3.58
N SER A 74 1.18 9.20 -3.77
CA SER A 74 2.56 9.60 -4.04
C SER A 74 3.47 9.26 -2.85
N ASN A 75 3.02 9.52 -1.62
CA ASN A 75 3.76 9.16 -0.41
C ASN A 75 3.92 7.64 -0.26
N VAL A 76 2.88 6.86 -0.54
CA VAL A 76 2.97 5.39 -0.50
C VAL A 76 3.96 4.87 -1.53
N LEU A 77 3.92 5.39 -2.77
CA LEU A 77 4.86 5.02 -3.82
C LEU A 77 6.29 5.42 -3.47
N ALA A 78 6.50 6.62 -2.93
CA ALA A 78 7.80 7.09 -2.46
C ALA A 78 8.36 6.19 -1.34
N LEU A 79 7.52 5.81 -0.38
CA LEU A 79 7.89 4.89 0.70
C LEU A 79 8.29 3.52 0.17
N ARG A 80 7.54 2.98 -0.80
CA ARG A 80 7.90 1.73 -1.49
C ARG A 80 9.24 1.84 -2.21
N ALA A 81 9.48 2.94 -2.93
CA ALA A 81 10.73 3.14 -3.65
C ALA A 81 11.96 3.19 -2.71
N GLN A 82 11.82 3.82 -1.55
CA GLN A 82 12.87 3.86 -0.52
C GLN A 82 13.17 2.48 0.06
N GLN A 83 12.14 1.65 0.23
CA GLN A 83 12.27 0.31 0.82
C GLN A 83 12.70 -0.75 -0.20
N SER A 84 12.38 -0.55 -1.48
CA SER A 84 12.82 -1.43 -2.57
C SER A 84 14.30 -1.25 -2.92
N ARG A 85 14.95 -0.13 -2.57
CA ARG A 85 16.41 0.02 -2.72
C ARG A 85 17.22 -0.96 -1.87
N ASP A 86 16.60 -1.57 -0.87
CA ASP A 86 17.17 -2.62 -0.02
C ASP A 86 16.84 -4.05 -0.53
N ALA A 87 16.03 -4.14 -1.60
CA ALA A 87 15.79 -5.35 -2.36
C ALA A 87 16.49 -5.19 -3.70
N ALA A 88 17.70 -5.74 -3.84
CA ALA A 88 18.41 -5.78 -5.10
C ALA A 88 17.45 -6.28 -6.20
N ILE A 89 17.13 -5.41 -7.15
CA ILE A 89 16.37 -5.77 -8.33
C ILE A 89 17.36 -6.54 -9.20
N GLU A 90 17.39 -7.86 -9.06
CA GLU A 90 18.37 -8.72 -9.75
C GLU A 90 18.06 -8.91 -11.23
N HIS A 91 16.84 -8.65 -11.68
CA HIS A 91 16.52 -8.73 -13.11
C HIS A 91 15.38 -7.79 -13.49
N LEU A 92 15.67 -6.89 -14.42
CA LEU A 92 14.66 -6.18 -15.20
C LEU A 92 14.89 -6.55 -16.66
N GLU A 93 13.99 -7.37 -17.21
CA GLU A 93 13.96 -7.66 -18.64
C GLU A 93 12.88 -6.78 -19.27
N ILE A 94 13.28 -5.93 -20.22
CA ILE A 94 12.36 -5.11 -21.02
C ILE A 94 12.38 -5.72 -22.42
N SER A 95 11.31 -6.42 -22.79
CA SER A 95 11.04 -6.86 -24.15
C SER A 95 10.26 -5.78 -24.92
N PHE A 96 10.79 -5.41 -26.08
CA PHE A 96 10.19 -4.49 -27.05
C PHE A 96 9.13 -5.18 -27.92
#